data_AF-A0A1G6WR40-F1
#
_entry.id   AF-A0A1G6WR40-F1
#
_cell.length_a   1.000
_cell.length_b   1.000
_cell.length_c   1.000
_cell.angle_alpha   90.00
_cell.angle_beta   90.00
_cell.angle_gamma   90.00
#
_symmetry.space_group_name_H-M   'P 1'
#
loop_
_entity.id
_entity.type
_entity.pdbx_description
1 polymer ?
#
loop_
_entity_poly.entity_id
_entity_poly.type
_entity_poly.pdbx_seq_one_letter_code
_entity_poly.pdbx_strand_id
1 'polypeptide(L)' 'MLRSIFKSLNRRRYLCLRLLFLANTAAILGAYFKINGNPNADILLTFSIILMGTGLAGILSKWAEGWPDK' A
#
# COMPACT_ATOMS: atom_id res chain seq x y z
N MET A 1 15.03 8.46 14.93
CA MET A 1 14.65 7.04 14.83
C MET A 1 14.07 6.64 13.48
N LEU A 2 12.97 7.27 13.00
CA LEU A 2 12.35 6.94 11.70
C LEU A 2 13.32 6.94 10.51
N ARG A 3 14.22 7.92 10.41
CA ARG A 3 15.25 7.99 9.35
C ARG A 3 16.18 6.77 9.27
N SER A 4 16.42 6.06 10.38
CA SER A 4 17.30 4.89 10.39
C SER A 4 16.61 3.64 9.83
N ILE A 5 15.31 3.49 10.11
CA ILE A 5 14.50 2.36 9.64
C ILE A 5 14.37 2.40 8.12
N PHE A 6 14.14 3.59 7.55
CA PHE A 6 14.03 3.76 6.09
C PHE A 6 15.37 3.74 5.34
N LYS A 7 16.52 3.86 6.02
CA LYS A 7 17.85 3.85 5.39
C LYS A 7 18.28 2.46 4.89
N SER A 8 17.71 1.40 5.47
CA SER A 8 18.02 0.00 5.16
C SER A 8 16.94 -0.67 4.28
N LEU A 9 15.88 0.03 3.92
CA LEU A 9 14.80 -0.50 3.09
C LEU A 9 15.18 -0.43 1.61
N ASN A 10 15.34 -1.59 0.97
CA ASN A 10 15.52 -1.68 -0.48
C ASN A 10 14.45 -0.85 -1.20
N ARG A 11 14.84 -0.12 -2.25
CA ARG A 11 13.99 0.83 -2.99
C ARG A 11 12.63 0.23 -3.38
N ARG A 12 12.58 -1.09 -3.66
CA ARG A 12 11.37 -1.86 -3.97
C ARG A 12 10.43 -2.04 -2.76
N ARG A 13 10.96 -2.41 -1.59
CA ARG A 13 10.17 -2.46 -0.34
C ARG A 13 9.59 -1.10 0.02
N TYR A 14 10.34 -0.03 -0.18
CA TYR A 14 9.84 1.32 0.05
C TYR A 14 8.65 1.69 -0.86
N LEU A 15 8.68 1.25 -2.13
CA LEU A 15 7.55 1.41 -3.04
C LEU A 15 6.32 0.62 -2.59
N CYS A 16 6.49 -0.63 -2.15
CA CYS A 16 5.38 -1.43 -1.63
C CYS A 16 4.79 -0.83 -0.34
N LEU A 17 5.62 -0.30 0.56
CA LEU A 17 5.15 0.44 1.73
C LEU A 17 4.37 1.70 1.34
N ARG A 18 4.85 2.46 0.36
CA ARG A 18 4.11 3.62 -0.17
C ARG A 18 2.76 3.21 -0.77
N LEU A 19 2.71 2.10 -1.51
CA LEU A 19 1.46 1.53 -2.03
C LEU A 19 0.49 1.17 -0.89
N LEU A 20 0.97 0.58 0.20
CA LEU A 20 0.14 0.28 1.37
C LEU A 20 -0.36 1.55 2.08
N PHE A 21 0.47 2.57 2.21
CA PHE A 21 0.03 3.86 2.74
C PHE A 21 -1.05 4.48 1.84
N LEU A 22 -0.87 4.42 0.53
CA LEU A 22 -1.85 4.91 -0.43
C LEU A 22 -3.17 4.13 -0.34
N ALA A 23 -3.11 2.80 -0.26
CA ALA A 23 -4.27 1.94 -0.07
C ALA A 23 -5.05 2.31 1.20
N ASN A 24 -4.35 2.52 2.32
CA ASN A 24 -4.97 2.91 3.58
C ASN A 24 -5.66 4.28 3.48
N THR A 25 -5.02 5.26 2.83
CA THR A 25 -5.66 6.58 2.61
C THR A 25 -6.89 6.48 1.71
N ALA A 26 -6.84 5.66 0.65
CA ALA A 26 -7.98 5.41 -0.23
C ALA A 26 -9.13 4.72 0.50
N ALA A 27 -8.83 3.79 1.42
CA ALA A 27 -9.83 3.13 2.25
C ALA A 27 -10.54 4.11 3.19
N ILE A 28 -9.79 4.99 3.88
CA ILE A 28 -10.35 6.01 4.77
C ILE A 28 -11.23 6.99 3.98
N LEU A 29 -10.74 7.49 2.84
CA LEU A 29 -11.52 8.38 1.97
C LEU A 29 -12.74 7.70 1.38
N GLY A 30 -12.61 6.44 0.95
CA GLY A 30 -13.72 5.63 0.45
C GLY A 30 -14.79 5.41 1.51
N ALA A 31 -14.41 5.12 2.75
CA ALA A 31 -15.34 4.98 3.86
C ALA A 31 -16.05 6.30 4.17
N TYR A 32 -15.31 7.41 4.20
CA TYR A 32 -15.87 8.74 4.38
C TYR A 32 -16.89 9.09 3.27
N PHE A 33 -16.55 8.83 2.01
CA PHE A 33 -17.46 9.06 0.89
C PHE A 33 -18.68 8.13 0.89
N LYS A 34 -18.53 6.89 1.37
CA LYS A 34 -19.63 5.93 1.51
C LYS A 34 -20.66 6.40 2.53
N ILE A 35 -20.20 6.90 3.67
CA ILE A 35 -21.07 7.48 4.71
C ILE A 35 -21.79 8.73 4.19
N ASN A 36 -21.13 9.52 3.34
CA ASN A 36 -21.71 10.72 2.72
C ASN A 36 -22.57 10.44 1.47
N GLY A 37 -22.85 9.17 1.15
CA GLY A 37 -23.74 8.80 0.04
C GLY A 37 -23.19 9.03 -1.37
N ASN A 38 -21.87 9.16 -1.52
CA ASN A 38 -21.26 9.34 -2.85
C ASN A 38 -21.23 8.00 -3.61
N PRO A 39 -21.79 7.91 -4.83
CA PRO A 39 -21.86 6.66 -5.59
C PRO A 39 -20.48 6.12 -6.00
N ASN A 40 -19.45 6.96 -6.05
CA ASN A 40 -18.10 6.54 -6.41
C ASN A 40 -17.31 5.94 -5.23
N ALA A 41 -17.88 5.95 -4.02
CA ALA A 41 -17.23 5.45 -2.83
C ALA A 41 -16.91 3.94 -2.91
N ASP A 42 -17.82 3.15 -3.48
CA ASP A 42 -17.63 1.70 -3.61
C ASP A 42 -16.49 1.34 -4.57
N ILE A 43 -16.31 2.14 -5.63
CA ILE A 43 -15.18 1.99 -6.56
C ILE A 43 -13.86 2.28 -5.83
N LEU A 44 -13.82 3.36 -5.05
CA LEU A 44 -12.62 3.76 -4.30
C LEU A 44 -12.26 2.72 -3.22
N LEU A 45 -13.25 2.17 -2.52
CA LEU A 45 -13.07 1.09 -1.55
C LEU A 45 -12.57 -0.20 -2.22
N THR A 46 -13.15 -0.58 -3.36
CA THR A 46 -12.71 -1.76 -4.11
C THR A 46 -11.25 -1.59 -4.57
N PHE A 47 -10.90 -0.41 -5.08
CA PHE A 47 -9.54 -0.10 -5.48
C PHE A 47 -8.56 -0.15 -4.30
N SER A 48 -8.98 0.34 -3.13
CA SER A 48 -8.16 0.27 -1.90
C SER A 48 -7.83 -1.17 -1.51
N ILE A 49 -8.79 -2.11 -1.62
CA ILE A 49 -8.58 -3.53 -1.32
C ILE A 49 -7.55 -4.14 -2.29
N ILE A 50 -7.66 -3.83 -3.58
CA ILE A 50 -6.73 -4.31 -4.61
C ILE A 50 -5.31 -3.81 -4.33
N LEU A 51 -5.15 -2.51 -4.04
CA LEU A 51 -3.85 -1.92 -3.70
C LEU A 51 -3.26 -2.52 -2.42
N MET A 52 -4.10 -2.82 -1.44
CA MET A 52 -3.67 -3.42 -0.17
C MET A 52 -3.17 -4.85 -0.39
N GLY A 53 -3.89 -5.65 -1.20
CA GLY A 53 -3.47 -6.98 -1.60
C GLY A 53 -2.16 -6.99 -2.39
N THR A 54 -2.01 -6.09 -3.37
CA THR A 54 -0.76 -5.98 -4.16
C THR A 54 0.40 -5.46 -3.33
N GLY A 55 0.17 -4.51 -2.41
CA GLY A 55 1.19 -4.02 -1.48
C GLY A 55 1.69 -5.12 -0.54
N LEU A 56 0.77 -5.91 0.04
CA LEU A 56 1.12 -7.02 0.93
C LEU A 56 1.83 -8.15 0.17
N ALA A 57 1.30 -8.57 -0.97
CA ALA A 57 1.94 -9.57 -1.83
C ALA A 57 3.35 -9.11 -2.26
N GLY A 58 3.50 -7.83 -2.61
CA GLY A 58 4.78 -7.22 -2.97
C GLY A 58 5.81 -7.30 -1.84
N ILE A 59 5.43 -6.95 -0.60
CA ILE A 59 6.32 -7.02 0.57
C ILE A 59 6.68 -8.46 0.94
N LEU A 60 5.70 -9.36 0.91
CA LEU A 60 5.88 -10.77 1.29
C LEU A 60 6.62 -11.58 0.22
N SER A 61 6.65 -11.09 -1.03
CA SER A 61 7.37 -11.75 -2.12
C SER A 61 8.88 -11.50 -2.04
N LYS A 62 9.67 -12.45 -2.55
CA LYS A 62 11.13 -12.29 -2.77
C LYS A 62 11.48 -11.11 -3.70
N TRP A 63 10.50 -10.52 -4.37
CA TRP A 63 10.67 -9.34 -5.22
C TRP A 63 11.05 -8.09 -4.39
N ALA A 64 10.48 -7.96 -3.19
CA ALA A 64 10.81 -6.92 -2.23
C ALA A 64 12.24 -7.08 -1.66
N GLU A 65 12.70 -8.31 -1.50
CA GLU A 65 14.07 -8.60 -1.07
C GLU A 65 15.10 -8.17 -2.12
N GLY A 66 14.75 -8.19 -3.40
CA GLY A 66 15.74 -8.18 -4.46
C GLY A 66 16.40 -9.56 -4.47
N TRP A 67 16.05 -10.39 -5.45
CA TRP A 67 16.65 -11.71 -5.59
C TRP A 67 18.15 -11.61 -5.86
N PRO A 68 18.91 -12.66 -5.52
CA PRO A 68 19.98 -12.63 -4.53
C PRO A 68 21.25 -11.91 -5.03
N ASP A 69 21.74 -10.94 -4.27
CA ASP A 69 23.18 -10.69 -4.22
C ASP A 69 23.78 -11.79 -3.31
N LYS A 70 24.03 -12.97 -3.90
CA LYS A 70 25.10 -13.87 -3.47
C LYS A 70 26.26 -13.69 -4.42
#